data_AF-A0A3S4GP97-F1
#
_entry.id   AF-A0A3S4GP97-F1
#
_cell.length_a   1.000
_cell.length_b   1.000
_cell.length_c   1.000
_cell.angle_alpha   90.00
_cell.angle_beta   90.00
_cell.angle_gamma   90.00
#
_symmetry.space_group_name_H-M   'P 1'
#
loop_
_entity.id
_entity.type
_entity.pdbx_description
1 polymer ?
#
loop_
_entity_poly.entity_id
_entity_poly.type
_entity_poly.pdbx_seq_one_letter_code
_entity_poly.pdbx_strand_id
1 'polypeptide(L)' 'MAKAIFTGEFHYSSRKTHVGWSAYPKPEPQHFPREFIDAAVKAGRATEVLPKRAKTASKGRKSGD' A
#
# COMPACT_ATOMS: atom_id res chain seq x y z
N MET A 1 6.77 5.43 5.52
CA MET A 1 5.72 4.43 5.87
C MET A 1 4.69 4.40 4.75
N ALA A 2 4.22 3.21 4.39
CA ALA A 2 3.19 3.04 3.36
C ALA A 2 1.79 3.27 3.96
N LYS A 3 0.81 3.56 3.10
CA LYS A 3 -0.58 3.71 3.48
C LYS A 3 -1.45 2.82 2.60
N ALA A 4 -2.49 2.24 3.15
CA ALA A 4 -3.47 1.50 2.38
C ALA A 4 -4.88 1.67 2.97
N ILE A 5 -5.88 1.64 2.11
CA ILE A 5 -7.29 1.58 2.50
C ILE A 5 -7.65 0.10 2.60
N PHE A 6 -8.08 -0.34 3.77
CA PHE A 6 -8.47 -1.72 4.02
C PHE A 6 -9.95 -1.88 3.75
N THR A 7 -10.30 -2.79 2.83
CA THR A 7 -11.68 -3.09 2.45
C THR A 7 -12.26 -4.26 3.25
N GLY A 8 -11.41 -5.00 3.95
CA GLY A 8 -11.80 -6.07 4.87
C GLY A 8 -10.85 -6.17 6.05
N GLU A 9 -11.23 -6.98 7.03
CA GLU A 9 -10.34 -7.34 8.14
C GLU A 9 -9.16 -8.17 7.63
N PHE A 10 -7.96 -7.84 8.11
CA PHE A 10 -6.74 -8.55 7.78
C PHE A 10 -5.80 -8.62 8.96
N HIS A 11 -5.36 -9.84 9.28
CA HIS A 11 -4.39 -10.12 10.33
C HIS A 11 -3.14 -10.72 9.70
N TYR A 12 -1.98 -10.23 10.11
CA TYR A 12 -0.70 -10.77 9.66
C TYR A 12 0.30 -10.73 10.80
N SER A 13 0.94 -11.85 11.01
CA SER A 13 1.99 -12.00 12.00
C SER A 13 3.33 -12.11 11.27
N SER A 14 4.21 -11.14 11.50
CA SER A 14 5.54 -11.20 10.94
C SER A 14 6.38 -12.23 11.67
N ARG A 15 6.91 -13.20 10.92
CA ARG A 15 7.84 -14.20 11.46
C ARG A 15 9.24 -13.62 11.75
N LYS A 16 9.56 -12.45 11.21
CA LYS A 16 10.89 -11.83 11.36
C LYS A 16 11.02 -11.04 12.66
N THR A 17 9.95 -10.35 13.04
CA THR A 17 9.94 -9.41 14.16
C THR A 17 9.04 -9.87 15.31
N HIS A 18 8.39 -11.03 15.17
CA HIS A 18 7.47 -11.61 16.16
C HIS A 18 6.35 -10.64 16.60
N VAL A 19 5.94 -9.74 15.70
CA VAL A 19 4.82 -8.82 15.93
C VAL A 19 3.65 -9.18 15.02
N GLY A 20 2.45 -9.07 15.60
CA GLY A 20 1.19 -9.16 14.87
C GLY A 20 0.65 -7.77 14.56
N TRP A 21 0.20 -7.58 13.32
CA TRP A 21 -0.58 -6.41 12.94
C TRP A 21 -1.98 -6.87 12.54
N SER A 22 -2.97 -6.07 12.95
CA SER A 22 -4.38 -6.27 12.63
C SER A 22 -4.90 -4.97 12.06
N ALA A 23 -5.50 -5.05 10.88
CA ALA A 23 -6.19 -3.93 10.26
C ALA A 23 -7.66 -4.26 10.07
N TYR A 24 -8.48 -3.27 10.38
CA TYR A 24 -9.93 -3.34 10.23
C TYR A 24 -10.36 -2.54 9.00
N PRO A 25 -11.48 -2.91 8.36
CA PRO A 25 -11.97 -2.17 7.21
C PRO A 25 -12.33 -0.74 7.61
N LYS A 26 -11.70 0.24 6.95
CA LYS A 26 -11.99 1.67 7.14
C LYS A 26 -11.83 2.40 5.81
N PRO A 27 -12.69 3.40 5.53
CA PRO A 27 -12.58 4.20 4.30
C PRO A 27 -11.35 5.10 4.28
N GLU A 28 -10.74 5.36 5.44
CA GLU A 28 -9.55 6.19 5.57
C GLU A 28 -8.25 5.38 5.36
N PRO A 29 -7.21 5.96 4.73
CA PRO A 29 -5.92 5.30 4.56
C PRO A 29 -5.25 5.05 5.92
N GLN A 30 -4.98 3.79 6.22
CA GLN A 30 -4.28 3.39 7.44
C GLN A 30 -2.78 3.21 7.18
N HIS A 31 -1.97 3.57 8.18
CA HIS A 31 -0.52 3.46 8.15
C HIS A 31 -0.07 2.14 8.73
N PHE A 32 0.63 1.34 7.93
CA PHE A 32 1.21 0.07 8.36
C PHE A 32 2.58 -0.15 7.71
N PRO A 33 3.36 -1.13 8.19
CA PRO A 33 4.58 -1.57 7.53
C PRO A 33 4.32 -1.99 6.08
N ARG A 34 5.32 -1.80 5.23
CA ARG A 34 5.19 -2.15 3.80
C ARG A 34 4.89 -3.64 3.60
N GLU A 35 5.52 -4.51 4.39
CA GLU A 35 5.26 -5.97 4.33
C GLU A 35 3.80 -6.32 4.61
N PHE A 36 3.18 -5.62 5.56
CA PHE A 36 1.80 -5.83 5.93
C PHE A 36 0.85 -5.37 4.83
N ILE A 37 1.10 -4.17 4.28
CA ILE A 37 0.32 -3.61 3.18
C ILE A 37 0.45 -4.46 1.93
N ASP A 38 1.66 -4.89 1.55
CA ASP A 38 1.85 -5.75 0.37
C ASP A 38 1.15 -7.11 0.57
N ALA A 39 1.18 -7.69 1.78
CA ALA A 39 0.46 -8.92 2.08
C ALA A 39 -1.07 -8.73 1.99
N ALA A 40 -1.59 -7.62 2.51
CA ALA A 40 -3.02 -7.30 2.47
C ALA A 40 -3.51 -7.00 1.04
N VAL A 41 -2.72 -6.28 0.25
CA VAL A 41 -3.00 -6.00 -1.17
C VAL A 41 -2.97 -7.29 -1.98
N LYS A 42 -1.95 -8.14 -1.77
CA LYS A 42 -1.86 -9.46 -2.43
C LYS A 42 -3.03 -10.38 -2.08
N ALA A 43 -3.55 -10.28 -0.85
CA ALA A 43 -4.74 -10.99 -0.41
C ALA A 43 -6.06 -10.37 -0.91
N GLY A 44 -6.02 -9.23 -1.62
CA GLY A 44 -7.21 -8.51 -2.09
C GLY A 44 -8.01 -7.84 -0.97
N ARG A 45 -7.41 -7.62 0.20
CA ARG A 45 -8.04 -7.02 1.39
C ARG A 45 -7.68 -5.55 1.61
N ALA A 46 -6.75 -5.02 0.83
CA ALA A 46 -6.35 -3.62 0.90
C ALA A 46 -6.00 -3.06 -0.48
N THR A 47 -6.10 -1.74 -0.58
CA THR A 47 -5.67 -0.96 -1.75
C THR A 47 -4.57 0.00 -1.32
N GLU A 48 -3.36 -0.16 -1.86
CA GLU A 48 -2.23 0.72 -1.55
C GLU A 48 -2.54 2.15 -2.01
N VAL A 49 -2.46 3.10 -1.07
CA VAL A 49 -2.49 4.52 -1.37
C VAL A 49 -1.05 4.95 -1.56
N LEU A 50 -0.59 4.85 -2.81
CA LEU A 50 0.70 5.42 -3.19
C LEU A 50 0.68 6.91 -2.82
N PRO A 51 1.71 7.42 -2.11
CA PRO A 51 1.86 8.86 -2.00
C PRO A 51 1.89 9.36 -3.45
N LYS A 52 1.02 10.32 -3.76
CA LYS A 52 0.92 10.94 -5.07
C LYS A 52 2.32 11.44 -5.41
N ARG A 53 3.14 10.61 -6.07
CA ARG A 53 4.33 11.07 -6.76
C ARG A 53 3.75 12.11 -7.68
N ALA A 54 4.04 13.39 -7.39
CA ALA A 54 3.88 14.43 -8.39
C ALA A 54 4.46 13.81 -9.66
N LYS A 55 3.61 13.60 -10.66
CA LYS A 55 4.08 13.16 -11.96
C LYS A 55 5.01 14.28 -12.40
N THR A 56 6.31 14.17 -12.13
CA THR A 56 7.30 14.77 -12.99
C THR A 56 7.09 14.05 -14.30
N ALA A 57 6.27 14.67 -15.14
CA ALA A 57 6.06 14.28 -16.50
C ALA A 57 7.43 14.30 -17.18
N SER A 58 8.13 13.16 -17.19
CA SER A 58 9.04 12.83 -18.26
C SER A 58 8.20 12.54 -19.50
N LYS A 59 7.51 13.58 -20.00
CA LYS A 59 7.05 13.67 -21.39
C LYS A 59 8.16 14.38 -22.17
N GLY A 60 9.33 13.75 -22.23
CA GLY A 60 10.41 14.09 -23.14
C GLY A 60 10.15 13.45 -24.50
N ARG A 61 9.35 14.17 -25.29
CA ARG A 61 9.10 14.10 -26.75
C ARG A 61 9.72 12.94 -27.55
N LYS A 62 8.82 12.19 -28.19
CA LYS A 62 9.03 11.59 -29.52
C LYS A 62 8.64 12.65 -30.58
N SER A 63 9.62 13.22 -31.27
CA SER A 63 9.62 14.00 -32.53
C SER A 63 11.10 14.36 -32.75
N GLY A 64 11.80 14.08 -33.84
CA GLY A 64 11.44 13.91 -35.24
C GLY A 64 12.33 14.88 -36.03
N ASP A 65 13.33 14.35 -36.73
CA ASP A 65 13.87 14.77 -38.05
C ASP A 65 14.87 13.71 -38.50
#